data_AF-A0A4Q1IN89-F1
#
_entry.id   AF-A0A4Q1IN89-F1
#
_cell.length_a   1.000
_cell.length_b   1.000
_cell.length_c   1.000
_cell.angle_alpha   90.00
_cell.angle_beta   90.00
_cell.angle_gamma   90.00
#
_symmetry.space_group_name_H-M   'P 1'
#
loop_
_entity.id
_entity.type
_entity.pdbx_description
1 polymer ?
#
loop_
_entity_poly.entity_id
_entity_poly.type
_entity_poly.pdbx_seq_one_letter_code
_entity_poly.pdbx_strand_id
1 'polypeptide(L)'
;MKKEKLHTIAPLLSQISSKEKGFTVPKNYFNTVEENVISILNLQEIQPKESNAFKTPAHYFDTVEEITLAKLKAEIAQKNNNTKIPAAYFNTVEDRVFAKLKADKKVISIKKITTYAASIAIAASLLLVFILNTTKKEPVTFASLEITEIEAFINNGMVDIEPENLANAFSDIEFPTTILTTSLTENEVYDYLTDEDIETIIYEN
;
A
#
# COMPACT_ATOMS: atom_id res chain seq x y z
N MET A 1 26.84 6.56 30.34
CA MET A 1 25.48 7.14 30.44
C MET A 1 24.50 6.00 30.73
N LYS A 2 23.71 6.04 31.81
CA LYS A 2 22.78 4.95 32.17
C LYS A 2 21.72 4.80 31.07
N LYS A 3 21.48 3.57 30.58
CA LYS A 3 20.57 3.23 29.46
C LYS A 3 19.16 3.83 29.62
N GLU A 4 18.72 4.01 30.85
CA GLU A 4 17.41 4.58 31.23
C GLU A 4 17.16 5.99 30.67
N LYS A 5 18.19 6.84 30.53
CA LYS A 5 17.99 8.21 30.03
C LYS A 5 17.82 8.31 28.51
N LEU A 6 18.25 7.29 27.75
CA LEU A 6 18.21 7.33 26.29
C LEU A 6 16.79 7.08 25.74
N HIS A 7 16.02 6.24 26.42
CA HIS A 7 14.65 5.89 26.05
C HIS A 7 13.69 7.09 26.08
N THR A 8 13.93 8.04 26.99
CA THR A 8 13.09 9.25 27.13
C THR A 8 13.39 10.30 26.08
N ILE A 9 14.66 10.46 25.70
CA ILE A 9 15.11 11.53 24.80
C ILE A 9 15.00 11.09 23.33
N ALA A 10 15.18 9.80 23.05
CA ALA A 10 15.10 9.26 21.70
C ALA A 10 14.57 7.81 21.70
N PRO A 11 13.23 7.63 21.78
CA PRO A 11 12.62 6.31 21.89
C PRO A 11 12.93 5.40 20.69
N LEU A 12 13.02 5.96 19.47
CA LEU A 12 13.40 5.23 18.27
C LEU A 12 14.85 4.71 18.32
N LEU A 13 15.79 5.50 18.85
CA LEU A 13 17.21 5.11 18.97
C LEU A 13 17.40 4.03 20.02
N SER A 14 16.63 4.08 21.12
CA SER A 14 16.65 3.04 22.15
C SER A 14 16.19 1.68 21.63
N GLN A 15 15.23 1.65 20.69
CA GLN A 15 14.75 0.40 20.07
C GLN A 15 15.77 -0.20 19.10
N ILE A 16 16.60 0.64 18.45
CA ILE A 16 17.60 0.19 17.47
C ILE A 16 18.79 -0.51 18.15
N SER A 17 19.19 -0.07 19.36
CA SER A 17 20.35 -0.65 20.06
C SER A 17 20.16 -2.11 20.51
N SER A 18 18.91 -2.59 20.58
CA SER A 18 18.58 -3.95 21.06
C SER A 18 18.29 -4.94 19.92
N LYS A 19 18.16 -4.47 18.67
CA LYS A 19 18.06 -5.35 17.50
C LYS A 19 19.46 -5.76 17.07
N GLU A 20 19.68 -7.06 17.03
CA GLU A 20 20.96 -7.69 16.69
C GLU A 20 21.59 -7.10 15.42
N LYS A 21 22.76 -6.48 15.61
CA LYS A 21 23.90 -6.37 14.68
C LYS A 21 23.56 -6.35 13.17
N GLY A 22 22.84 -5.32 12.71
CA GLY A 22 22.60 -5.09 11.28
C GLY A 22 23.83 -4.64 10.47
N PHE A 23 24.94 -4.30 11.13
CA PHE A 23 26.19 -3.92 10.49
C PHE A 23 27.32 -4.79 11.01
N THR A 24 27.80 -5.70 10.15
CA THR A 24 29.02 -6.46 10.40
C THR A 24 30.11 -5.84 9.54
N VAL A 25 31.15 -5.31 10.18
CA VAL A 25 32.33 -4.84 9.47
C VAL A 25 33.08 -6.05 8.94
N PRO A 26 33.43 -6.10 7.64
CA PRO A 26 34.23 -7.19 7.09
C PRO A 26 35.53 -7.39 7.87
N LYS A 27 35.95 -8.65 8.03
CA LYS A 27 37.25 -8.95 8.63
C LYS A 27 38.35 -8.16 7.90
N ASN A 28 39.26 -7.55 8.66
CA ASN A 28 40.37 -6.72 8.19
C ASN A 28 40.02 -5.37 7.54
N TYR A 29 38.75 -4.92 7.51
CA TYR A 29 38.41 -3.60 6.95
C TYR A 29 39.25 -2.46 7.53
N PHE A 30 39.36 -2.37 8.86
CA PHE A 30 40.14 -1.30 9.49
C PHE A 30 41.65 -1.48 9.36
N ASN A 31 42.14 -2.71 9.18
CA ASN A 31 43.56 -2.98 9.00
C ASN A 31 44.04 -2.57 7.61
N THR A 32 43.20 -2.73 6.58
CA THR A 32 43.55 -2.38 5.20
C THR A 32 43.30 -0.92 4.87
N VAL A 33 42.56 -0.18 5.69
CA VAL A 33 42.30 1.25 5.44
C VAL A 33 43.60 2.05 5.52
N GLU A 34 44.49 1.75 6.47
CA GLU A 34 45.79 2.42 6.60
C GLU A 34 46.67 2.17 5.38
N GLU A 35 46.82 0.91 4.96
CA GLU A 35 47.59 0.52 3.77
C GLU A 35 47.03 1.15 2.50
N ASN A 36 45.70 1.19 2.34
CA ASN A 36 45.06 1.84 1.19
C ASN A 36 45.29 3.34 1.20
N VAL A 37 45.17 4.03 2.33
CA VAL A 37 45.45 5.47 2.42
C VAL A 37 46.92 5.76 2.07
N ILE A 38 47.86 4.97 2.59
CA ILE A 38 49.29 5.13 2.29
C ILE A 38 49.58 4.87 0.81
N SER A 39 49.00 3.83 0.20
CA SER A 39 49.17 3.56 -1.23
C SER A 39 48.60 4.67 -2.11
N ILE A 40 47.45 5.26 -1.76
CA ILE A 40 46.86 6.39 -2.48
C ILE A 40 47.75 7.63 -2.35
N LEU A 41 48.27 7.93 -1.15
CA LEU A 41 49.20 9.05 -0.94
C LEU A 41 50.49 8.87 -1.76
N ASN A 42 51.09 7.67 -1.73
CA ASN A 42 52.27 7.35 -2.52
C ASN A 42 51.99 7.45 -4.02
N LEU A 43 50.85 6.96 -4.50
CA LEU A 43 50.45 7.10 -5.91
C LEU A 43 50.26 8.57 -6.29
N GLN A 44 49.75 9.40 -5.38
CA GLN A 44 49.57 10.83 -5.59
C GLN A 44 50.90 11.61 -5.62
N GLU A 45 51.93 11.13 -4.91
CA GLU A 45 53.31 11.61 -5.02
C GLU A 45 54.01 11.14 -6.31
N ILE A 46 53.66 9.96 -6.80
CA ILE A 46 54.18 9.40 -8.06
C ILE A 46 53.43 9.96 -9.28
N GLN A 47 52.31 10.66 -9.11
CA GLN A 47 51.64 11.34 -10.22
C GLN A 47 52.61 12.35 -10.83
N PRO A 48 52.96 12.18 -12.11
CA PRO A 48 53.86 13.10 -12.78
C PRO A 48 53.20 14.49 -12.79
N LYS A 49 53.85 15.48 -12.17
CA LYS A 49 53.42 16.90 -12.12
C LYS A 49 53.33 17.60 -13.48
N GLU A 50 53.58 16.87 -14.56
CA GLU A 50 53.59 17.32 -15.94
C GLU A 50 52.50 16.56 -16.70
N SER A 51 51.66 17.28 -17.47
CA SER A 51 50.56 16.74 -18.29
C SER A 51 51.00 15.82 -19.44
N ASN A 52 52.22 15.29 -19.39
CA ASN A 52 52.99 14.75 -20.51
C ASN A 52 53.46 13.30 -20.30
N ALA A 53 53.11 12.64 -19.19
CA ALA A 53 53.74 11.36 -18.84
C ALA A 53 53.23 10.15 -19.64
N PHE A 54 52.16 10.29 -20.42
CA PHE A 54 51.68 9.26 -21.33
C PHE A 54 51.38 9.88 -22.69
N LYS A 55 52.44 10.15 -23.47
CA LYS A 55 52.31 10.51 -24.88
C LYS A 55 52.35 9.24 -25.72
N THR A 56 51.33 9.04 -26.54
CA THR A 56 51.38 8.02 -27.59
C THR A 56 52.40 8.43 -28.65
N PRO A 57 53.09 7.46 -29.29
CA PRO A 57 53.93 7.75 -30.45
C PRO A 57 53.16 8.52 -31.53
N ALA A 58 53.88 9.32 -32.32
CA ALA A 58 53.31 9.99 -33.48
C ALA A 58 52.63 8.96 -34.40
N HIS A 59 51.45 9.30 -34.90
CA HIS A 59 50.66 8.46 -35.83
C HIS A 59 50.20 7.09 -35.28
N TYR A 60 50.25 6.88 -33.96
CA TYR A 60 49.76 5.63 -33.35
C TYR A 60 48.30 5.33 -33.73
N PHE A 61 47.40 6.29 -33.54
CA PHE A 61 45.97 6.08 -33.83
C PHE A 61 45.63 6.06 -35.32
N ASP A 62 46.51 6.59 -36.18
CA ASP A 62 46.28 6.63 -37.63
C ASP A 62 46.34 5.23 -38.25
N THR A 63 47.04 4.29 -37.61
CA THR A 63 47.29 2.94 -38.16
C THR A 63 46.62 1.82 -37.37
N VAL A 64 46.21 2.08 -36.13
CA VAL A 64 45.61 1.07 -35.24
C VAL A 64 44.37 0.44 -35.86
N GLU A 65 43.52 1.23 -36.49
CA GLU A 65 42.32 0.71 -37.15
C GLU A 65 42.67 -0.25 -38.28
N GLU A 66 43.54 0.16 -39.20
CA GLU A 66 43.94 -0.67 -40.33
C GLU A 66 44.62 -1.98 -39.88
N ILE A 67 45.54 -1.89 -38.91
CA ILE A 67 46.26 -3.04 -38.36
C ILE A 67 45.29 -4.02 -37.68
N THR A 68 44.34 -3.51 -36.89
CA THR A 68 43.37 -4.36 -36.18
C THR A 68 42.41 -5.05 -37.14
N LEU A 69 41.89 -4.34 -38.15
CA LEU A 69 41.04 -4.94 -39.18
C LEU A 69 41.80 -5.98 -40.02
N ALA A 70 43.05 -5.69 -40.40
CA ALA A 70 43.88 -6.62 -41.15
C ALA A 70 44.14 -7.91 -40.35
N LYS A 71 44.49 -7.79 -39.07
CA LYS A 71 44.70 -8.93 -38.17
C LYS A 71 43.43 -9.78 -38.01
N LEU A 72 42.28 -9.12 -37.82
CA LEU A 72 41.00 -9.81 -37.67
C LEU A 72 40.61 -10.56 -38.96
N LYS A 73 40.75 -9.93 -40.13
CA LYS A 73 40.50 -10.59 -41.43
C LYS A 73 41.41 -11.80 -41.65
N ALA A 74 42.68 -11.68 -41.28
CA ALA A 74 43.65 -12.78 -41.38
C ALA A 74 43.32 -13.93 -40.42
N GLU A 75 42.83 -13.63 -39.21
CA GLU A 75 42.40 -14.64 -38.24
C GLU A 75 41.14 -15.37 -38.70
N ILE A 76 40.16 -14.65 -39.25
CA ILE A 76 38.95 -15.23 -39.83
C ILE A 76 39.30 -16.16 -41.01
N ALA A 77 40.25 -15.75 -41.86
CA ALA A 77 40.69 -16.55 -42.99
C ALA A 77 41.44 -17.84 -42.58
N GLN A 78 42.18 -17.80 -41.46
CA GLN A 78 42.93 -18.95 -40.95
C GLN A 78 42.07 -19.92 -40.13
N LYS A 79 41.07 -19.41 -39.43
CA LYS A 79 40.23 -20.20 -38.53
C LYS A 79 39.04 -20.72 -39.33
N ASN A 80 39.09 -22.01 -39.69
CA ASN A 80 38.05 -22.79 -40.40
C ASN A 80 36.73 -22.92 -39.62
N ASN A 81 36.22 -21.84 -39.02
CA ASN A 81 34.91 -21.85 -38.38
C ASN A 81 33.87 -21.57 -39.46
N ASN A 82 32.75 -22.29 -39.40
CA ASN A 82 31.56 -22.10 -40.25
C ASN A 82 30.85 -20.73 -40.02
N THR A 83 31.54 -19.73 -39.46
CA THR A 83 31.01 -18.41 -39.18
C THR A 83 30.98 -17.59 -40.46
N LYS A 84 29.83 -17.58 -41.14
CA LYS A 84 29.59 -16.75 -42.32
C LYS A 84 29.46 -15.28 -41.89
N ILE A 85 30.51 -14.50 -42.10
CA ILE A 85 30.47 -13.05 -41.91
C ILE A 85 29.73 -12.44 -43.10
N PRO A 86 28.74 -11.56 -42.86
CA PRO A 86 28.04 -10.87 -43.94
C PRO A 86 29.01 -10.08 -44.84
N ALA A 87 28.73 -10.06 -46.14
CA ALA A 87 29.46 -9.24 -47.08
C ALA A 87 29.43 -7.76 -46.64
N ALA A 88 30.57 -7.07 -46.74
CA ALA A 88 30.74 -5.68 -46.34
C ALA A 88 30.47 -5.34 -44.86
N TYR A 89 30.47 -6.32 -43.94
CA TYR A 89 30.29 -6.08 -42.50
C TYR A 89 31.23 -4.99 -41.96
N PHE A 90 32.55 -5.15 -42.16
CA PHE A 90 33.55 -4.20 -41.66
C PHE A 90 33.50 -2.83 -42.34
N ASN A 91 32.94 -2.74 -43.55
CA ASN A 91 32.82 -1.47 -44.27
C ASN A 91 31.56 -0.70 -43.89
N THR A 92 30.57 -1.35 -43.26
CA THR A 92 29.24 -0.75 -43.00
C THR A 92 28.90 -0.69 -41.52
N VAL A 93 29.68 -1.34 -40.65
CA VAL A 93 29.43 -1.40 -39.21
C VAL A 93 29.52 -0.02 -38.56
N GLU A 94 30.50 0.78 -38.95
CA GLU A 94 30.71 2.14 -38.43
C GLU A 94 29.51 3.04 -38.78
N ASP A 95 29.18 3.12 -40.07
CA ASP A 95 28.01 3.87 -40.56
C ASP A 95 26.72 3.43 -39.87
N ARG A 96 26.52 2.12 -39.69
CA ARG A 96 25.32 1.57 -39.05
C ARG A 96 25.25 1.93 -37.57
N VAL A 97 26.38 1.96 -36.87
CA VAL A 97 26.45 2.40 -35.46
C VAL A 97 26.13 3.89 -35.38
N PHE A 98 26.76 4.73 -36.20
CA PHE A 98 26.48 6.17 -36.20
C PHE A 98 25.05 6.50 -36.60
N ALA A 99 24.46 5.79 -37.56
CA ALA A 99 23.05 5.95 -37.92
C ALA A 99 22.12 5.63 -36.74
N LYS A 100 22.44 4.62 -35.93
CA LYS A 100 21.68 4.30 -34.72
C LYS A 100 21.86 5.32 -33.60
N LEU A 101 23.04 5.92 -33.49
CA LEU A 101 23.31 6.97 -32.49
C LEU A 101 22.68 8.31 -32.86
N LYS A 102 22.60 8.64 -34.15
CA LYS A 102 21.96 9.86 -34.68
C LYS A 102 20.43 9.80 -34.69
N ALA A 103 19.83 8.65 -34.38
CA ALA A 103 18.39 8.56 -34.24
C ALA A 103 17.97 9.37 -33.02
N ASP A 104 17.31 10.51 -33.27
CA ASP A 104 16.77 11.37 -32.22
C ASP A 104 15.87 10.55 -31.31
N LYS A 105 16.38 10.20 -30.12
CA LYS A 105 15.58 9.56 -29.08
C LYS A 105 14.51 10.57 -28.72
N LYS A 106 13.23 10.25 -28.98
CA LYS A 106 12.08 11.10 -28.64
C LYS A 106 12.05 11.38 -27.14
N VAL A 107 12.74 12.42 -26.72
CA VAL A 107 12.68 12.94 -25.35
C VAL A 107 11.36 13.69 -25.22
N ILE A 108 10.38 13.02 -24.63
CA ILE A 108 9.15 13.68 -24.21
C ILE A 108 9.45 14.54 -22.98
N SER A 109 9.32 15.86 -23.12
CA SER A 109 9.45 16.76 -21.96
C SER A 109 8.24 16.57 -21.05
N ILE A 110 8.46 16.11 -19.82
CA ILE A 110 7.40 16.02 -18.81
C ILE A 110 7.12 17.44 -18.30
N LYS A 111 5.98 18.02 -18.67
CA LYS A 111 5.52 19.30 -18.13
C LYS A 111 5.07 19.10 -16.68
N LYS A 112 5.64 19.86 -15.74
CA LYS A 112 5.25 19.84 -14.32
C LYS A 112 3.89 20.53 -14.14
N ILE A 113 2.84 19.78 -13.79
CA ILE A 113 1.51 20.30 -13.45
C ILE A 113 1.40 20.73 -11.97
N THR A 114 2.43 21.41 -11.45
CA THR A 114 2.56 21.71 -10.01
C THR A 114 1.55 22.76 -9.50
N THR A 115 0.87 23.49 -10.39
CA THR A 115 -0.02 24.59 -9.99
C THR A 115 -1.41 24.15 -9.55
N TYR A 116 -1.85 22.95 -9.91
CA TYR A 116 -3.18 22.43 -9.54
C TYR A 116 -3.13 21.26 -8.55
N ALA A 117 -1.95 20.66 -8.34
CA ALA A 117 -1.79 19.54 -7.41
C ALA A 117 -2.13 19.91 -5.96
N ALA A 118 -1.80 21.14 -5.54
CA ALA A 118 -2.06 21.61 -4.18
C ALA A 118 -3.56 21.78 -3.89
N SER A 119 -4.31 22.44 -4.79
CA SER A 119 -5.76 22.64 -4.60
C SER A 119 -6.55 21.32 -4.68
N ILE A 120 -6.14 20.41 -5.57
CA ILE A 120 -6.72 19.06 -5.65
C ILE A 120 -6.42 18.27 -4.37
N ALA A 121 -5.20 18.32 -3.85
CA ALA A 121 -4.84 17.64 -2.62
C ALA A 121 -5.61 18.18 -1.40
N ILE A 122 -5.82 19.50 -1.31
CA ILE A 122 -6.63 20.12 -0.26
C ILE A 122 -8.09 19.67 -0.38
N ALA A 123 -8.69 19.74 -1.57
CA ALA A 123 -10.07 19.30 -1.80
C ALA A 123 -10.26 17.81 -1.47
N ALA A 124 -9.34 16.94 -1.92
CA ALA A 124 -9.37 15.51 -1.63
C ALA A 124 -9.19 15.21 -0.13
N SER A 125 -8.34 15.97 0.56
CA SER A 125 -8.15 15.84 2.01
C SER A 125 -9.41 16.23 2.78
N LEU A 126 -10.09 17.30 2.37
CA LEU A 126 -11.37 17.71 2.98
C LEU A 126 -12.48 16.68 2.71
N LEU A 127 -12.54 16.15 1.49
CA LEU A 127 -13.50 15.11 1.10
C LEU A 127 -13.25 13.83 1.91
N LEU A 128 -11.99 13.43 2.07
CA LEU A 128 -11.59 12.27 2.88
C LEU A 128 -11.94 12.46 4.36
N VAL A 129 -11.71 13.64 4.94
CA VAL A 129 -12.12 13.95 6.32
C VAL A 129 -13.63 13.86 6.48
N PHE A 130 -14.41 14.36 5.52
CA PHE A 130 -15.87 14.26 5.55
C PHE A 130 -16.34 12.80 5.45
N ILE A 131 -15.74 12.00 4.57
CA ILE A 131 -16.04 10.55 4.45
C ILE A 131 -15.72 9.83 5.76
N LEU A 132 -14.55 10.05 6.36
CA LEU A 132 -14.13 9.36 7.59
C LEU A 132 -14.95 9.78 8.81
N ASN A 133 -15.45 11.02 8.86
CA ASN A 133 -16.20 11.56 10.00
C ASN A 133 -17.66 11.03 10.10
N THR A 134 -18.12 10.20 9.17
CA THR A 134 -19.46 9.57 9.23
C THR A 134 -19.49 8.24 10.00
N THR A 135 -18.39 7.84 10.64
CA THR A 135 -18.25 6.52 11.28
C THR A 135 -18.31 6.54 12.81
N LYS A 136 -19.02 7.50 13.40
CA LYS A 136 -19.48 7.34 14.81
C LYS A 136 -20.69 6.41 14.81
N LYS A 137 -20.43 5.11 14.72
CA LYS A 137 -21.46 4.11 15.01
C LYS A 137 -21.68 4.15 16.52
N GLU A 138 -22.80 4.74 16.96
CA GLU A 138 -23.37 4.44 18.27
C GLU A 138 -23.38 2.91 18.42
N PRO A 139 -22.96 2.34 19.56
CA PRO A 139 -23.04 0.91 19.76
C PRO A 139 -24.51 0.49 19.59
N VAL A 140 -24.79 -0.46 18.69
CA VAL A 140 -26.14 -1.02 18.54
C VAL A 140 -26.49 -1.68 19.87
N THR A 141 -27.39 -1.06 20.63
CA THR A 141 -27.83 -1.53 21.94
C THR A 141 -29.33 -1.73 21.89
N PHE A 142 -29.90 -2.60 22.75
CA PHE A 142 -31.34 -2.84 22.75
C PHE A 142 -32.17 -1.57 23.01
N ALA A 143 -31.59 -0.55 23.62
CA ALA A 143 -32.21 0.76 23.82
C ALA A 143 -32.39 1.57 22.52
N SER A 144 -31.75 1.18 21.43
CA SER A 144 -31.91 1.83 20.11
C SER A 144 -33.00 1.19 19.25
N LEU A 145 -33.67 0.13 19.73
CA LEU A 145 -34.84 -0.44 19.07
C LEU A 145 -36.05 0.42 19.42
N GLU A 146 -36.67 1.01 18.41
CA GLU A 146 -37.94 1.71 18.58
C GLU A 146 -39.06 0.69 18.81
N ILE A 147 -39.99 1.01 19.71
CA ILE A 147 -41.14 0.14 20.03
C ILE A 147 -41.93 -0.16 18.76
N THR A 148 -42.06 0.82 17.86
CA THR A 148 -42.72 0.66 16.56
C THR A 148 -42.05 -0.37 15.66
N GLU A 149 -40.73 -0.55 15.74
CA GLU A 149 -40.02 -1.59 14.98
C GLU A 149 -40.30 -2.98 15.54
N ILE A 150 -40.37 -3.11 16.87
CA ILE A 150 -40.72 -4.36 17.56
C ILE A 150 -42.17 -4.74 17.23
N GLU A 151 -43.10 -3.79 17.30
CA GLU A 151 -44.50 -3.98 16.92
C GLU A 151 -44.65 -4.39 15.46
N ALA A 152 -43.92 -3.74 14.54
CA ALA A 152 -43.92 -4.13 13.14
C ALA A 152 -43.41 -5.56 12.94
N PHE A 153 -42.42 -5.99 13.71
CA PHE A 153 -41.86 -7.34 13.62
C PHE A 153 -42.88 -8.41 14.06
N ILE A 154 -43.63 -8.14 15.12
CA ILE A 154 -44.73 -9.00 15.60
C ILE A 154 -45.88 -9.02 14.58
N ASN A 155 -46.35 -7.85 14.14
CA ASN A 155 -47.50 -7.71 13.25
C ASN A 155 -47.25 -8.29 11.85
N ASN A 156 -46.00 -8.27 11.37
CA ASN A 156 -45.63 -8.91 10.10
C ASN A 156 -45.44 -10.44 10.24
N GLY A 157 -45.75 -11.03 11.39
CA GLY A 157 -45.65 -12.47 11.62
C GLY A 157 -44.21 -12.97 11.61
N MET A 158 -43.23 -12.11 11.92
CA MET A 158 -41.82 -12.52 12.00
C MET A 158 -41.46 -13.13 13.36
N VAL A 159 -42.39 -13.06 14.33
CA VAL A 159 -42.28 -13.68 15.66
C VAL A 159 -43.59 -14.39 15.96
N ASP A 160 -43.52 -15.71 16.11
CA ASP A 160 -44.63 -16.51 16.61
C ASP A 160 -44.67 -16.44 18.13
N ILE A 161 -45.51 -15.56 18.68
CA ILE A 161 -45.75 -15.45 20.12
C ILE A 161 -46.88 -16.39 20.49
N GLU A 162 -46.55 -17.64 20.80
CA GLU A 162 -47.51 -18.59 21.37
C GLU A 162 -47.64 -18.32 22.88
N PRO A 163 -48.86 -18.07 23.40
CA PRO A 163 -49.09 -17.76 24.82
C PRO A 163 -48.54 -18.84 25.77
N GLU A 164 -48.62 -20.11 25.36
CA GLU A 164 -48.12 -21.25 26.12
C GLU A 164 -46.59 -21.23 26.25
N ASN A 165 -45.88 -20.89 25.17
CA ASN A 165 -44.44 -20.76 25.18
C ASN A 165 -43.99 -19.55 26.00
N LEU A 166 -44.75 -18.45 25.96
CA LEU A 166 -44.49 -17.26 26.78
C LEU A 166 -44.67 -17.56 28.26
N ALA A 167 -45.73 -18.27 28.64
CA ALA A 167 -45.99 -18.67 30.03
C ALA A 167 -44.92 -19.62 30.58
N ASN A 168 -44.42 -20.54 29.74
CA ASN A 168 -43.33 -21.44 30.12
C ASN A 168 -41.97 -20.72 30.20
N ALA A 169 -41.69 -19.79 29.28
CA ALA A 169 -40.44 -19.04 29.24
C ALA A 169 -40.32 -18.02 30.39
N PHE A 170 -41.46 -17.51 30.86
CA PHE A 170 -41.55 -16.52 31.92
C PHE A 170 -42.38 -17.04 33.11
N SER A 171 -42.13 -18.28 33.53
CA SER A 171 -42.86 -18.96 34.62
C SER A 171 -42.79 -18.23 35.97
N ASP A 172 -41.76 -17.42 36.16
CA ASP A 172 -41.46 -16.75 37.42
C ASP A 172 -42.02 -15.31 37.48
N ILE A 173 -42.68 -14.86 36.41
CA ILE A 173 -43.31 -13.54 36.35
C ILE A 173 -44.77 -13.68 36.79
N GLU A 174 -45.09 -13.20 37.98
CA GLU A 174 -46.48 -13.03 38.42
C GLU A 174 -47.11 -11.84 37.68
N PHE A 175 -48.17 -12.10 36.90
CA PHE A 175 -48.93 -11.02 36.28
C PHE A 175 -49.68 -10.23 37.38
N PRO A 176 -49.50 -8.91 37.46
CA PRO A 176 -50.22 -8.11 38.43
C PRO A 176 -51.73 -8.18 38.15
N THR A 177 -52.50 -8.68 39.12
CA THR A 177 -53.97 -8.81 39.04
C THR A 177 -54.72 -7.49 39.21
N THR A 178 -54.00 -6.38 39.43
CA THR A 178 -54.55 -5.03 39.33
C THR A 178 -54.85 -4.73 37.87
N ILE A 179 -56.06 -5.12 37.47
CA ILE A 179 -56.85 -4.69 36.30
C ILE A 179 -56.04 -3.88 35.30
N LEU A 180 -55.73 -4.51 34.16
CA LEU A 180 -55.40 -3.82 32.92
C LEU A 180 -56.55 -2.86 32.59
N THR A 181 -56.53 -1.65 33.14
CA THR A 181 -57.36 -0.56 32.65
C THR A 181 -56.70 -0.04 31.38
N THR A 182 -56.66 -0.88 30.34
CA THR A 182 -56.66 -0.34 28.99
C THR A 182 -57.90 0.53 28.89
N SER A 183 -57.72 1.81 28.55
CA SER A 183 -58.86 2.67 28.26
C SER A 183 -59.46 2.18 26.95
N LEU A 184 -60.29 1.14 27.03
CA LEU A 184 -61.09 0.67 25.91
C LEU A 184 -61.89 1.86 25.40
N THR A 185 -61.72 2.16 24.12
CA THR A 185 -62.48 3.25 23.50
C THR A 185 -63.92 2.79 23.29
N GLU A 186 -64.88 3.72 23.34
CA GLU A 186 -66.30 3.38 23.15
C GLU A 186 -66.55 2.62 21.83
N ASN A 187 -65.76 2.91 20.80
CA ASN A 187 -65.87 2.23 19.51
C ASN A 187 -65.43 0.76 19.57
N GLU A 188 -64.34 0.44 20.28
CA GLU A 188 -63.87 -0.94 20.44
C GLU A 188 -64.88 -1.78 21.25
N VAL A 189 -65.50 -1.17 22.26
CA VAL A 189 -66.57 -1.83 23.04
C VAL A 189 -67.81 -2.01 22.18
N TYR A 190 -68.15 -1.01 21.37
CA TYR A 190 -69.30 -1.08 20.46
C TYR A 190 -69.13 -2.18 19.43
N ASP A 191 -67.99 -2.24 18.75
CA ASP A 191 -67.72 -3.26 17.72
C ASP A 191 -67.78 -4.67 18.33
N TYR A 192 -67.19 -4.89 19.51
CA TYR A 192 -67.27 -6.18 20.19
C TYR A 192 -68.70 -6.59 20.54
N LEU A 193 -69.51 -5.67 21.07
CA LEU A 193 -70.92 -5.94 21.43
C LEU A 193 -71.83 -6.11 20.21
N THR A 194 -71.38 -5.70 19.02
CA THR A 194 -72.17 -5.77 17.79
C THR A 194 -71.79 -6.98 16.94
N ASP A 195 -70.51 -7.39 16.97
CA ASP A 195 -70.03 -8.58 16.26
C ASP A 195 -70.35 -9.88 17.01
N GLU A 196 -70.39 -9.86 18.34
CA GLU A 196 -70.80 -11.01 19.15
C GLU A 196 -72.30 -10.94 19.49
N ASP A 197 -73.01 -12.06 19.34
CA ASP A 197 -74.44 -12.13 19.66
C ASP A 197 -74.61 -11.95 21.17
N ILE A 198 -75.24 -10.85 21.57
CA ILE A 198 -75.30 -10.36 22.96
C ILE A 198 -75.88 -11.41 23.93
N GLU A 199 -76.70 -12.33 23.44
CA GLU A 199 -77.21 -13.46 24.23
C GLU A 199 -76.09 -14.41 24.68
N THR A 200 -75.07 -14.64 23.84
CA THR A 200 -73.93 -15.52 24.14
C THR A 200 -73.08 -14.98 25.29
N ILE A 201 -72.90 -13.65 25.33
CA ILE A 201 -72.09 -12.98 26.35
C ILE A 201 -72.75 -13.04 27.75
N ILE A 202 -74.08 -13.04 27.83
CA ILE A 202 -74.80 -13.11 29.12
C ILE A 202 -74.71 -14.50 29.76
N TYR A 203 -74.51 -15.56 28.97
CA TYR A 203 -74.42 -16.92 29.51
C TYR A 203 -73.01 -17.36 29.93
N GLU A 204 -71.96 -16.64 29.50
CA GLU A 204 -70.56 -16.98 29.81
C GLU A 204 -69.98 -16.25 31.03
N ASN A 205 -70.79 -15.50 31.79
CA ASN A 205 -70.37 -14.84 33.03
C ASN A 205 -71.18 -15.31 34.25
#